data_AF-A0A8T6ICX5-F1
#
_entry.id   AF-A0A8T6ICX5-F1
#
_cell.length_a   1.000
_cell.length_b   1.000
_cell.length_c   1.000
_cell.angle_alpha   90.00
_cell.angle_beta   90.00
_cell.angle_gamma   90.00
#
_symmetry.space_group_name_H-M   'P 1'
#
loop_
_entity.id
_entity.type
_entity.pdbx_description
1 polymer ?
#
loop_
_entity_poly.entity_id
_entity_poly.type
_entity_poly.pdbx_seq_one_letter_code
_entity_poly.pdbx_strand_id
1 'polypeptide(L)'
;MQLAALDADAAAIEKSYGLYCAARDWHADETECARLHRSVARMQRRRVRRFLAKTLRPCSQFDVGRVQGREVVHERAAMCPELQRLLAAPGAAVEAGERLKDGNTATVARVESGSRRYVVKRYNAKTGRARRAWVNGHRLCFRNVPTARPVALLGSRGSEPAYLVLEDLGGTTLDNHVARHGLDDATADAVGRLFEALSRDGLTHRDTKASNFIVQNGTVSLVDLDALRPARSRREIAGDRKRFLENWEESVAAHFTAALTRASGESGVDSAT
;
A
#
# COMPACT_ATOMS: atom_id res chain seq x y z
N MET A 1 -18.84 4.18 11.89
CA MET A 1 -19.29 3.30 10.78
C MET A 1 -18.19 2.27 10.54
N GLN A 2 -18.31 1.11 11.18
CA GLN A 2 -17.36 -0.01 11.07
C GLN A 2 -17.36 -0.55 9.64
N LEU A 3 -16.27 -0.33 8.91
CA LEU A 3 -15.98 -1.04 7.67
C LEU A 3 -15.48 -2.44 8.05
N ALA A 4 -16.42 -3.36 8.26
CA ALA A 4 -16.09 -4.77 8.36
C ALA A 4 -15.54 -5.24 7.00
N ALA A 5 -14.31 -5.72 7.02
CA ALA A 5 -13.54 -6.17 5.87
C ALA A 5 -14.24 -7.33 5.14
N LEU A 6 -14.76 -7.07 3.95
CA LEU A 6 -15.13 -8.10 2.98
C LEU A 6 -13.93 -8.36 2.06
N ASP A 7 -12.86 -8.88 2.65
CA ASP A 7 -11.85 -9.65 1.94
C ASP A 7 -12.24 -11.11 2.13
N ALA A 8 -13.06 -11.63 1.22
CA ALA A 8 -13.35 -13.05 1.22
C ALA A 8 -12.05 -13.78 0.87
N ASP A 9 -11.38 -14.29 1.91
CA ASP A 9 -10.37 -15.32 1.79
C ASP A 9 -10.96 -16.50 1.01
N ALA A 10 -10.16 -17.26 0.27
CA ALA A 10 -10.64 -18.41 -0.48
C ALA A 10 -11.45 -19.36 0.41
N ALA A 11 -10.95 -19.61 1.61
CA ALA A 11 -11.65 -20.39 2.64
C ALA A 11 -13.01 -19.80 3.04
N ALA A 12 -13.15 -18.48 3.07
CA ALA A 12 -14.43 -17.83 3.39
C ALA A 12 -15.44 -17.98 2.24
N ILE A 13 -14.98 -17.94 0.99
CA ILE A 13 -15.83 -18.21 -0.18
C ILE A 13 -16.32 -19.65 -0.14
N GLU A 14 -15.42 -20.62 0.04
CA GLU A 14 -15.73 -22.05 0.11
C GLU A 14 -16.70 -22.36 1.26
N LYS A 15 -16.41 -21.85 2.45
CA LYS A 15 -17.28 -22.00 3.62
C LYS A 15 -18.67 -21.41 3.36
N SER A 16 -18.74 -20.20 2.80
CA SER A 16 -20.02 -19.55 2.51
C SER A 16 -20.81 -20.28 1.45
N TYR A 17 -20.13 -20.81 0.42
CA TYR A 17 -20.73 -21.60 -0.63
C TYR A 17 -21.30 -22.92 -0.08
N GLY A 18 -20.52 -23.65 0.73
CA GLY A 18 -20.97 -24.87 1.38
C GLY A 18 -22.19 -24.65 2.27
N LEU A 19 -22.18 -23.60 3.10
CA LEU A 19 -23.34 -23.23 3.92
C LEU A 19 -24.57 -22.86 3.08
N TYR A 20 -24.38 -22.14 1.97
CA TYR A 20 -25.46 -21.75 1.06
C TYR A 20 -26.10 -22.95 0.36
N CYS A 21 -25.29 -23.93 -0.05
CA CYS A 21 -25.77 -25.16 -0.67
C CYS A 21 -26.53 -26.02 0.34
N ALA A 22 -25.97 -26.22 1.55
CA ALA A 22 -26.63 -26.96 2.63
C ALA A 22 -28.01 -26.36 2.98
N ALA A 23 -28.11 -25.03 3.07
CA ALA A 23 -29.38 -24.34 3.36
C ALA A 23 -30.45 -24.46 2.24
N ARG A 24 -30.09 -25.00 1.07
CA ARG A 24 -30.99 -25.24 -0.07
C ARG A 24 -31.17 -26.70 -0.41
N ASP A 25 -30.60 -27.60 0.38
CA ASP A 25 -30.49 -29.03 0.06
C ASP A 25 -29.82 -29.27 -1.30
N TRP A 26 -28.85 -28.41 -1.66
CA TRP A 26 -28.05 -28.55 -2.87
C TRP A 26 -26.73 -29.25 -2.55
N HIS A 27 -26.22 -30.02 -3.50
CA HIS A 27 -24.87 -30.58 -3.42
C HIS A 27 -23.83 -29.49 -3.72
N ALA A 28 -22.78 -29.41 -2.91
CA ALA A 28 -21.68 -28.47 -3.15
C ALA A 28 -20.76 -29.02 -4.26
N ASP A 29 -20.87 -28.45 -5.46
CA ASP A 29 -20.02 -28.82 -6.60
C ASP A 29 -18.71 -28.02 -6.64
N GLU A 30 -17.57 -28.71 -6.81
CA GLU A 30 -16.24 -28.11 -6.85
C GLU A 30 -16.04 -27.20 -8.07
N THR A 31 -16.63 -27.55 -9.22
CA THR A 31 -16.52 -26.76 -10.45
C THR A 31 -17.26 -25.44 -10.33
N GLU A 32 -18.44 -25.44 -9.70
CA GLU A 32 -19.22 -24.27 -9.36
C GLU A 32 -18.53 -23.39 -8.31
N CYS A 33 -17.95 -24.00 -7.27
CA CYS A 33 -17.13 -23.28 -6.31
C CYS A 33 -15.97 -22.56 -7.02
N ALA A 34 -15.23 -23.25 -7.89
CA ALA A 34 -14.14 -22.66 -8.67
C ALA A 34 -14.64 -21.51 -9.59
N ARG A 35 -15.84 -21.62 -10.18
CA ARG A 35 -16.48 -20.53 -10.94
C ARG A 35 -16.85 -19.34 -10.05
N LEU A 36 -17.31 -19.60 -8.82
CA LEU A 36 -17.59 -18.57 -7.82
C LEU A 36 -16.31 -17.81 -7.46
N HIS A 37 -15.20 -18.49 -7.16
CA HIS A 37 -13.89 -17.86 -6.91
C HIS A 37 -13.50 -16.91 -8.05
N ARG A 38 -13.56 -17.39 -9.31
CA ARG A 38 -13.24 -16.56 -10.48
C ARG A 38 -14.17 -15.35 -10.59
N SER A 39 -15.46 -15.51 -10.27
CA SER A 39 -16.44 -14.43 -10.31
C SER A 39 -16.21 -13.39 -9.21
N VAL A 40 -15.90 -13.82 -7.98
CA VAL A 40 -15.55 -12.93 -6.87
C VAL A 40 -14.28 -12.15 -7.19
N ALA A 41 -13.21 -12.81 -7.63
CA ALA A 41 -11.96 -12.16 -8.01
C ALA A 41 -12.16 -11.12 -9.13
N ARG A 42 -12.96 -11.45 -10.15
CA ARG A 42 -13.33 -10.52 -11.23
C ARG A 42 -14.08 -9.30 -10.69
N MET A 43 -15.03 -9.50 -9.78
CA MET A 43 -15.81 -8.43 -9.17
C MET A 43 -14.96 -7.54 -8.26
N GLN A 44 -14.06 -8.11 -7.47
CA GLN A 44 -13.09 -7.35 -6.66
C GLN A 44 -12.22 -6.45 -7.56
N ARG A 45 -11.61 -7.00 -8.61
CA ARG A 45 -10.81 -6.22 -9.59
C ARG A 45 -11.61 -5.09 -10.23
N ARG A 46 -12.88 -5.33 -10.56
CA ARG A 46 -13.79 -4.30 -11.10
C ARG A 46 -14.07 -3.20 -10.08
N ARG A 47 -14.32 -3.55 -8.81
CA ARG A 47 -14.55 -2.59 -7.72
C ARG A 47 -13.32 -1.71 -7.49
N VAL A 48 -12.13 -2.30 -7.42
CA VAL A 48 -10.86 -1.56 -7.31
C VAL A 48 -10.70 -0.59 -8.47
N ARG A 49 -10.81 -1.06 -9.72
CA ARG A 49 -10.65 -0.19 -10.90
C ARG A 49 -11.64 0.98 -10.89
N ARG A 50 -12.91 0.70 -10.55
CA ARG A 50 -13.96 1.74 -10.44
C ARG A 50 -13.65 2.74 -9.34
N PHE A 51 -13.17 2.28 -8.19
CA PHE A 51 -12.77 3.15 -7.09
C PHE A 51 -11.57 4.02 -7.47
N LEU A 52 -10.52 3.44 -8.03
CA LEU A 52 -9.32 4.17 -8.44
C LEU A 52 -9.62 5.26 -9.47
N ALA A 53 -10.54 5.02 -10.40
CA ALA A 53 -10.99 6.05 -11.34
C ALA A 53 -11.68 7.25 -10.66
N LYS A 54 -12.23 7.08 -9.45
CA LYS A 54 -12.81 8.17 -8.64
C LYS A 54 -11.77 8.99 -7.89
N THR A 55 -10.60 8.43 -7.60
CA THR A 55 -9.55 9.09 -6.77
C THR A 55 -8.96 10.35 -7.39
N LEU A 56 -9.29 10.67 -8.64
CA LEU A 56 -8.70 11.77 -9.41
C LEU A 56 -9.76 12.70 -10.03
N ARG A 57 -10.99 12.66 -9.51
CA ARG A 57 -12.10 13.50 -9.99
C ARG A 57 -12.98 13.93 -8.82
N PRO A 58 -13.72 15.04 -8.93
CA PRO A 58 -14.60 15.47 -7.86
C PRO A 58 -15.71 14.43 -7.62
N CYS A 59 -15.93 14.08 -6.36
CA CYS A 59 -17.00 13.21 -5.89
C CYS A 59 -17.25 13.42 -4.38
N SER A 60 -17.99 12.53 -3.73
CA SER A 60 -18.25 12.60 -2.29
C SER A 60 -17.00 12.42 -1.42
N GLN A 61 -15.96 11.73 -1.90
CA GLN A 61 -14.74 11.47 -1.13
C GLN A 61 -13.58 12.39 -1.54
N PHE A 62 -13.50 12.77 -2.81
CA PHE A 62 -12.39 13.54 -3.37
C PHE A 62 -12.87 14.87 -3.92
N ASP A 63 -12.05 15.89 -3.79
CA ASP A 63 -12.23 17.16 -4.49
C ASP A 63 -11.06 17.43 -5.44
N VAL A 64 -11.33 18.24 -6.46
CA VAL A 64 -10.32 18.68 -7.43
C VAL A 64 -10.43 20.18 -7.60
N GLY A 65 -9.30 20.87 -7.52
CA GLY A 65 -9.25 22.32 -7.62
C GLY A 65 -7.92 22.80 -8.17
N ARG A 66 -7.60 24.07 -7.90
CA ARG A 66 -6.31 24.66 -8.23
C ARG A 66 -5.69 25.38 -7.04
N VAL A 67 -4.39 25.21 -6.88
CA VAL A 67 -3.56 25.99 -5.95
C VAL A 67 -2.40 26.56 -6.74
N GLN A 68 -2.25 27.89 -6.73
CA GLN A 68 -1.22 28.60 -7.52
C GLN A 68 -1.22 28.22 -9.01
N GLY A 69 -2.41 28.00 -9.59
CA GLY A 69 -2.58 27.59 -10.98
C GLY A 69 -2.27 26.12 -11.28
N ARG A 70 -1.88 25.32 -10.28
CA ARG A 70 -1.60 23.88 -10.39
C ARG A 70 -2.81 23.07 -10.00
N GLU A 71 -3.08 21.96 -10.68
CA GLU A 71 -4.16 21.04 -10.29
C GLU A 71 -3.84 20.41 -8.94
N VAL A 72 -4.81 20.42 -8.04
CA VAL A 72 -4.76 19.70 -6.77
C VAL A 72 -5.92 18.71 -6.70
N VAL A 73 -5.63 17.51 -6.20
CA VAL A 73 -6.63 16.52 -5.81
C VAL A 73 -6.42 16.23 -4.32
N HIS A 74 -7.48 16.18 -3.54
CA HIS A 74 -7.37 15.84 -2.12
C HIS A 74 -8.61 15.10 -1.62
N GLU A 75 -8.47 14.41 -0.50
CA GLU A 75 -9.63 13.90 0.22
C GLU A 75 -10.41 15.05 0.86
N ARG A 76 -11.73 15.06 0.72
CA ARG A 76 -12.60 16.12 1.29
C ARG A 76 -12.46 16.19 2.80
N ALA A 77 -12.49 15.04 3.46
CA ALA A 77 -12.40 14.93 4.92
C ALA A 77 -11.04 15.36 5.49
N ALA A 78 -9.98 15.40 4.66
CA ALA A 78 -8.66 15.81 5.09
C ALA A 78 -8.41 17.32 4.93
N MET A 79 -9.29 18.03 4.21
CA MET A 79 -9.13 19.46 3.95
C MET A 79 -9.36 20.27 5.23
N CYS A 80 -8.29 20.92 5.69
CA CYS A 80 -8.25 21.76 6.88
C CYS A 80 -7.28 22.94 6.65
N PRO A 81 -7.32 24.01 7.47
CA PRO A 81 -6.42 25.15 7.31
C PRO A 81 -4.92 24.78 7.27
N GLU A 82 -4.51 23.77 8.03
CA GLU A 82 -3.13 23.24 8.07
C GLU A 82 -2.72 22.65 6.71
N LEU A 83 -3.60 21.85 6.10
CA LEU A 83 -3.35 21.27 4.78
C LEU A 83 -3.37 22.36 3.70
N GLN A 84 -4.27 23.34 3.79
CA GLN A 84 -4.32 24.47 2.85
C GLN A 84 -3.02 25.27 2.87
N ARG A 85 -2.49 25.59 4.07
CA ARG A 85 -1.20 26.26 4.23
C ARG A 85 -0.06 25.45 3.60
N LEU A 86 -0.01 24.15 3.85
CA LEU A 86 1.01 23.27 3.26
C LEU A 86 0.92 23.23 1.73
N LEU A 87 -0.29 23.12 1.17
CA LEU A 87 -0.51 23.07 -0.28
C LEU A 87 -0.22 24.41 -0.96
N ALA A 88 -0.34 25.53 -0.26
CA ALA A 88 0.01 26.85 -0.76
C ALA A 88 1.53 27.03 -0.93
N ALA A 89 2.37 26.38 -0.13
CA ALA A 89 3.83 26.52 -0.25
C ALA A 89 4.59 25.19 -0.01
N PRO A 90 4.32 24.13 -0.80
CA PRO A 90 4.81 22.78 -0.49
C PRO A 90 6.32 22.65 -0.65
N GLY A 91 6.94 23.44 -1.54
CA GLY A 91 8.39 23.48 -1.69
C GLY A 91 9.07 24.02 -0.43
N ALA A 92 8.63 25.19 0.05
CA ALA A 92 9.13 25.79 1.28
C ALA A 92 8.91 24.87 2.50
N ALA A 93 7.74 24.23 2.56
CA ALA A 93 7.43 23.28 3.62
C ALA A 93 8.35 22.04 3.60
N VAL A 94 8.70 21.53 2.43
CA VAL A 94 9.68 20.43 2.28
C VAL A 94 11.09 20.86 2.68
N GLU A 95 11.53 22.07 2.31
CA GLU A 95 12.87 22.56 2.68
C GLU A 95 13.00 22.86 4.18
N ALA A 96 11.95 23.36 4.82
CA ALA A 96 11.91 23.62 6.26
C ALA A 96 11.66 22.36 7.11
N GLY A 97 11.13 21.29 6.49
CA GLY A 97 10.80 20.05 7.17
C GLY A 97 12.00 19.17 7.51
N GLU A 98 11.78 18.16 8.35
CA GLU A 98 12.78 17.14 8.66
C GLU A 98 12.97 16.21 7.46
N ARG A 99 14.18 16.15 6.92
CA ARG A 99 14.50 15.34 5.74
C ARG A 99 14.56 13.86 6.11
N LEU A 100 13.71 13.05 5.49
CA LEU A 100 13.64 11.60 5.69
C LEU A 100 14.41 10.81 4.61
N LYS A 101 14.38 11.32 3.37
CA LYS A 101 15.09 10.72 2.24
C LYS A 101 15.55 11.82 1.31
N ASP A 102 16.84 11.83 1.03
CA ASP A 102 17.43 12.69 0.02
C ASP A 102 17.90 11.83 -1.15
N GLY A 103 17.28 12.00 -2.31
CA GLY A 103 17.60 11.20 -3.48
C GLY A 103 17.41 11.97 -4.76
N ASN A 104 18.19 11.61 -5.78
CA ASN A 104 18.23 12.30 -7.09
C ASN A 104 16.88 12.38 -7.80
N THR A 105 15.92 11.51 -7.45
CA THR A 105 14.62 11.41 -8.15
C THR A 105 13.43 11.92 -7.33
N ALA A 106 13.56 11.98 -6.01
CA ALA A 106 12.54 12.50 -5.11
C ALA A 106 13.14 12.84 -3.74
N THR A 107 12.63 13.91 -3.15
CA THR A 107 12.90 14.30 -1.75
C THR A 107 11.70 13.91 -0.90
N VAL A 108 11.93 13.33 0.26
CA VAL A 108 10.87 13.05 1.24
C VAL A 108 11.20 13.80 2.52
N ALA A 109 10.25 14.60 2.99
CA ALA A 109 10.36 15.34 4.23
C ALA A 109 9.13 15.10 5.11
N ARG A 110 9.35 15.03 6.42
CA ARG A 110 8.31 15.18 7.43
C ARG A 110 8.09 16.67 7.65
N VAL A 111 6.84 17.09 7.55
CA VAL A 111 6.42 18.49 7.60
C VAL A 111 5.40 18.67 8.70
N GLU A 112 5.64 19.64 9.57
CA GLU A 112 4.67 20.10 10.55
C GLU A 112 3.93 21.34 10.03
N SER A 113 2.61 21.34 10.15
CA SER A 113 1.76 22.48 9.80
C SER A 113 0.72 22.63 10.90
N GLY A 114 0.91 23.63 11.78
CA GLY A 114 0.13 23.76 12.99
C GLY A 114 0.29 22.53 13.89
N SER A 115 -0.82 21.95 14.35
CA SER A 115 -0.83 20.73 15.17
C SER A 115 -0.76 19.43 14.37
N ARG A 116 -0.69 19.49 13.04
CA ARG A 116 -0.68 18.32 12.17
C ARG A 116 0.70 18.06 11.60
N ARG A 117 1.00 16.78 11.41
CA ARG A 117 2.21 16.30 10.80
C ARG A 117 1.88 15.50 9.54
N TYR A 118 2.68 15.71 8.50
CA TYR A 118 2.55 15.05 7.21
C TYR A 118 3.89 14.54 6.73
N VAL A 119 3.87 13.54 5.86
CA VAL A 119 5.01 13.19 5.02
C VAL A 119 4.76 13.74 3.63
N VAL A 120 5.67 14.58 3.13
CA VAL A 120 5.58 15.19 1.80
C VAL A 120 6.68 14.63 0.92
N LYS A 121 6.28 14.01 -0.19
CA LYS A 121 7.20 13.53 -1.23
C LYS A 121 7.16 14.47 -2.43
N ARG A 122 8.30 15.11 -2.71
CA ARG A 122 8.54 15.98 -3.87
C ARG A 122 9.10 15.15 -5.03
N TYR A 123 8.43 15.19 -6.17
CA TYR A 123 8.81 14.47 -7.39
C TYR A 123 9.22 15.42 -8.50
N ASN A 124 10.24 15.05 -9.26
CA ASN A 124 10.61 15.80 -10.46
C ASN A 124 9.47 15.81 -11.50
N ALA A 125 9.31 16.95 -12.19
CA ALA A 125 8.12 17.37 -12.95
C ALA A 125 7.60 16.40 -14.04
N LYS A 126 8.42 15.44 -14.50
CA LYS A 126 8.20 14.66 -15.74
C LYS A 126 8.04 13.16 -15.54
N THR A 127 7.80 12.70 -14.31
CA THR A 127 7.88 11.25 -14.02
C THR A 127 6.52 10.55 -13.96
N GLY A 128 5.41 11.29 -13.81
CA GLY A 128 4.07 10.72 -13.53
C GLY A 128 3.99 9.91 -12.23
N ARG A 129 5.09 9.86 -11.46
CA ARG A 129 5.25 9.02 -10.27
C ARG A 129 4.35 9.46 -9.12
N ALA A 130 4.20 10.77 -8.91
CA ALA A 130 3.31 11.31 -7.87
C ALA A 130 1.86 10.82 -8.05
N ARG A 131 1.32 10.92 -9.27
CA ARG A 131 -0.02 10.42 -9.60
C ARG A 131 -0.12 8.91 -9.46
N ARG A 132 0.93 8.16 -9.84
CA ARG A 132 0.95 6.70 -9.67
C ARG A 132 0.94 6.32 -8.18
N ALA A 133 1.77 6.95 -7.37
CA ALA A 133 1.83 6.74 -5.93
C ALA A 133 0.51 7.09 -5.23
N TRP A 134 -0.14 8.20 -5.62
CA TRP A 134 -1.49 8.55 -5.16
C TRP A 134 -2.50 7.42 -5.43
N VAL A 135 -2.59 6.97 -6.69
CA VAL A 135 -3.50 5.89 -7.10
C VAL A 135 -3.18 4.59 -6.37
N ASN A 136 -1.90 4.27 -6.19
CA ASN A 136 -1.46 3.06 -5.52
C ASN A 136 -1.68 3.10 -4.00
N GLY A 137 -1.48 4.24 -3.35
CA GLY A 137 -1.80 4.42 -1.93
C GLY A 137 -3.29 4.21 -1.66
N HIS A 138 -4.16 4.83 -2.47
CA HIS A 138 -5.59 4.57 -2.38
C HIS A 138 -5.98 3.14 -2.76
N ARG A 139 -5.26 2.48 -3.69
CA ARG A 139 -5.46 1.05 -3.99
C ARG A 139 -5.24 0.22 -2.74
N LEU A 140 -4.11 0.40 -2.06
CA LEU A 140 -3.80 -0.36 -0.85
C LEU A 140 -4.78 -0.05 0.28
N CYS A 141 -5.14 1.23 0.49
CA CYS A 141 -6.16 1.63 1.46
C CYS A 141 -7.51 0.94 1.19
N PHE A 142 -7.97 0.93 -0.06
CA PHE A 142 -9.24 0.28 -0.45
C PHE A 142 -9.22 -1.24 -0.28
N ARG A 143 -8.03 -1.84 -0.29
CA ARG A 143 -7.78 -3.27 -0.12
C ARG A 143 -7.36 -3.64 1.31
N ASN A 144 -7.44 -2.68 2.24
CA ASN A 144 -7.03 -2.85 3.63
C ASN A 144 -5.58 -3.33 3.79
N VAL A 145 -4.70 -2.99 2.85
CA VAL A 145 -3.26 -3.26 2.96
C VAL A 145 -2.62 -2.05 3.68
N PRO A 146 -1.99 -2.25 4.85
CA PRO A 146 -1.42 -1.15 5.63
C PRO A 146 -0.42 -0.32 4.82
N THR A 147 -0.68 0.98 4.74
CA THR A 147 0.15 1.97 4.04
C THR A 147 -0.12 3.37 4.58
N ALA A 148 0.78 4.32 4.32
CA ALA A 148 0.52 5.73 4.60
C ALA A 148 -0.60 6.24 3.69
N ARG A 149 -1.68 6.75 4.30
CA ARG A 149 -2.85 7.21 3.56
C ARG A 149 -2.51 8.46 2.74
N PRO A 150 -2.82 8.51 1.44
CA PRO A 150 -2.70 9.73 0.65
C PRO A 150 -3.75 10.76 1.06
N VAL A 151 -3.29 11.98 1.29
CA VAL A 151 -4.11 13.11 1.76
C VAL A 151 -4.37 14.10 0.62
N ALA A 152 -3.31 14.52 -0.07
CA ALA A 152 -3.41 15.39 -1.23
C ALA A 152 -2.31 15.10 -2.27
N LEU A 153 -2.62 15.39 -3.53
CA LEU A 153 -1.72 15.35 -4.67
C LEU A 153 -1.75 16.70 -5.38
N LEU A 154 -0.62 17.38 -5.45
CA LEU A 154 -0.44 18.60 -6.23
C LEU A 154 0.35 18.29 -7.50
N GLY A 155 -0.28 18.47 -8.66
CA GLY A 155 0.28 18.18 -9.98
C GLY A 155 1.49 19.06 -10.32
N SER A 156 2.34 18.58 -11.22
CA SER A 156 3.45 19.39 -11.77
C SER A 156 2.93 20.46 -12.74
N ARG A 157 3.73 21.50 -12.95
CA ARG A 157 3.47 22.56 -13.94
C ARG A 157 4.77 22.91 -14.67
N GLY A 158 4.86 22.59 -15.96
CA GLY A 158 6.10 22.79 -16.72
C GLY A 158 7.28 22.03 -16.10
N SER A 159 8.31 22.75 -15.65
CA SER A 159 9.47 22.20 -14.94
C SER A 159 9.28 22.08 -13.43
N GLU A 160 8.16 22.57 -12.88
CA GLU A 160 7.91 22.53 -11.44
C GLU A 160 7.59 21.11 -10.96
N PRO A 161 8.11 20.71 -9.78
CA PRO A 161 7.90 19.38 -9.21
C PRO A 161 6.44 19.13 -8.83
N ALA A 162 6.02 17.87 -8.82
CA ALA A 162 4.75 17.43 -8.22
C ALA A 162 4.96 17.08 -6.74
N TYR A 163 3.91 17.16 -5.92
CA TYR A 163 3.98 16.84 -4.49
C TYR A 163 2.87 15.86 -4.10
N LEU A 164 3.23 14.82 -3.35
CA LEU A 164 2.30 13.92 -2.70
C LEU A 164 2.38 14.13 -1.20
N VAL A 165 1.23 14.42 -0.58
CA VAL A 165 1.07 14.57 0.86
C VAL A 165 0.44 13.28 1.39
N LEU A 166 1.10 12.67 2.36
CA LEU A 166 0.69 11.46 3.05
C LEU A 166 0.48 11.77 4.53
N GLU A 167 -0.37 11.00 5.19
CA GLU A 167 -0.37 10.95 6.66
C GLU A 167 1.02 10.52 7.15
N ASP A 168 1.51 11.16 8.21
CA ASP A 168 2.69 10.67 8.90
C ASP A 168 2.29 9.54 9.85
N LEU A 169 2.78 8.33 9.54
CA LEU A 169 2.55 7.13 10.36
C LEU A 169 3.27 7.23 11.71
N GLY A 170 4.31 8.08 11.82
CA GLY A 170 5.05 8.32 13.04
C GLY A 170 5.64 7.04 13.63
N GLY A 171 6.56 6.36 12.94
CA GLY A 171 7.26 5.16 13.40
C GLY A 171 8.66 5.02 12.83
N THR A 172 9.27 3.85 12.96
CA THR A 172 10.63 3.57 12.45
C THR A 172 10.59 2.65 11.25
N THR A 173 11.61 2.72 10.40
CA THR A 173 11.77 1.73 9.33
C THR A 173 12.03 0.33 9.90
N LEU A 174 11.64 -0.71 9.15
CA LEU A 174 11.70 -2.09 9.63
C LEU A 174 13.13 -2.57 9.91
N ASP A 175 14.10 -2.15 9.10
CA ASP A 175 15.54 -2.39 9.35
C ASP A 175 15.97 -1.81 10.70
N ASN A 176 15.66 -0.55 10.97
CA ASN A 176 15.98 0.11 12.25
C ASN A 176 15.22 -0.52 13.43
N HIS A 177 13.98 -0.95 13.22
CA HIS A 177 13.19 -1.63 14.24
C HIS A 177 13.84 -2.96 14.64
N VAL A 178 14.14 -3.82 13.65
CA VAL A 178 14.77 -5.12 13.87
C VAL A 178 16.18 -4.97 14.46
N ALA A 179 16.96 -3.99 14.00
CA ALA A 179 18.29 -3.74 14.56
C ALA A 179 18.25 -3.31 16.04
N ARG A 180 17.21 -2.58 16.47
CA ARG A 180 17.09 -2.07 17.84
C ARG A 180 16.43 -3.07 18.79
N HIS A 181 15.45 -3.83 18.33
CA HIS A 181 14.58 -4.65 19.17
C HIS A 181 14.69 -6.15 18.91
N GLY A 182 15.40 -6.56 17.86
CA GLY A 182 15.30 -7.90 17.29
C GLY A 182 14.03 -8.06 16.44
N LEU A 183 13.90 -9.21 15.79
CA LEU A 183 12.69 -9.57 15.05
C LEU A 183 11.80 -10.46 15.92
N ASP A 184 10.58 -9.98 16.19
CA ASP A 184 9.52 -10.79 16.81
C ASP A 184 8.59 -11.43 15.77
N ASP A 185 7.88 -12.47 16.19
CA ASP A 185 6.96 -13.24 15.35
C ASP A 185 5.82 -12.37 14.80
N ALA A 186 5.32 -11.43 15.61
CA ALA A 186 4.21 -10.56 15.24
C ALA A 186 4.56 -9.65 14.04
N THR A 187 5.76 -9.08 14.06
CA THR A 187 6.31 -8.25 12.98
C THR A 187 6.62 -9.09 11.75
N ALA A 188 7.21 -10.27 11.93
CA ALA A 188 7.47 -11.21 10.83
C ALA A 188 6.16 -11.61 10.12
N ASP A 189 5.14 -11.99 10.88
CA ASP A 189 3.84 -12.37 10.34
C ASP A 189 3.10 -11.20 9.70
N ALA A 190 3.25 -9.98 10.23
CA ALA A 190 2.69 -8.77 9.62
C ALA A 190 3.28 -8.51 8.22
N VAL A 191 4.59 -8.69 8.08
CA VAL A 191 5.27 -8.65 6.77
C VAL A 191 4.74 -9.76 5.86
N GLY A 192 4.64 -10.99 6.36
CA GLY A 192 4.10 -12.13 5.60
C GLY A 192 2.71 -11.85 5.04
N ARG A 193 1.78 -11.38 5.89
CA ARG A 193 0.41 -10.99 5.48
C ARG A 193 0.40 -9.90 4.42
N LEU A 194 1.32 -8.94 4.49
CA LEU A 194 1.42 -7.85 3.53
C LEU A 194 1.85 -8.37 2.15
N PHE A 195 2.87 -9.23 2.09
CA PHE A 195 3.30 -9.87 0.84
C PHE A 195 2.20 -10.74 0.24
N GLU A 196 1.47 -11.47 1.08
CA GLU A 196 0.35 -12.28 0.59
C GLU A 196 -0.79 -11.41 0.03
N ALA A 197 -1.11 -10.29 0.69
CA ALA A 197 -2.10 -9.35 0.18
C ALA A 197 -1.70 -8.77 -1.19
N LEU A 198 -0.41 -8.43 -1.39
CA LEU A 198 0.11 -8.00 -2.70
C LEU A 198 0.01 -9.11 -3.76
N SER A 199 0.38 -10.35 -3.40
CA SER A 199 0.32 -11.52 -4.27
C SER A 199 -1.11 -11.79 -4.75
N ARG A 200 -2.06 -11.81 -3.81
CA ARG A 200 -3.50 -11.99 -4.06
C ARG A 200 -4.06 -10.94 -5.03
N ASP A 201 -3.61 -9.70 -4.90
CA ASP A 201 -4.02 -8.60 -5.78
C ASP A 201 -3.22 -8.56 -7.11
N GLY A 202 -2.26 -9.46 -7.30
CA GLY A 202 -1.39 -9.53 -8.47
C GLY A 202 -0.51 -8.29 -8.60
N LEU A 203 0.03 -7.79 -7.49
CA LEU A 203 0.84 -6.58 -7.42
C LEU A 203 2.29 -6.91 -7.10
N THR A 204 3.20 -6.12 -7.68
CA THR A 204 4.62 -6.09 -7.33
C THR A 204 5.02 -4.67 -6.97
N HIS A 205 5.72 -4.51 -5.85
CA HIS A 205 6.27 -3.25 -5.36
C HIS A 205 7.53 -2.83 -6.12
N ARG A 206 8.38 -3.80 -6.50
CA ARG A 206 9.65 -3.65 -7.25
C ARG A 206 10.83 -3.03 -6.51
N ASP A 207 10.61 -2.41 -5.37
CA ASP A 207 11.65 -1.83 -4.50
C ASP A 207 11.44 -2.32 -3.05
N THR A 208 11.43 -3.63 -2.82
CA THR A 208 11.06 -4.23 -1.52
C THR A 208 12.21 -4.27 -0.52
N LYS A 209 12.86 -3.13 -0.28
CA LYS A 209 13.86 -3.00 0.78
C LYS A 209 13.22 -2.77 2.15
N ALA A 210 13.90 -3.18 3.22
CA ALA A 210 13.41 -3.07 4.59
C ALA A 210 13.04 -1.62 4.98
N SER A 211 13.78 -0.63 4.47
CA SER A 211 13.49 0.80 4.70
C SER A 211 12.19 1.32 4.06
N ASN A 212 11.54 0.55 3.18
CA ASN A 212 10.21 0.89 2.62
C ASN A 212 9.05 0.29 3.45
N PHE A 213 9.34 -0.30 4.61
CA PHE A 213 8.35 -0.76 5.59
C PHE A 213 8.49 0.08 6.86
N ILE A 214 7.38 0.60 7.37
CA ILE A 214 7.32 1.38 8.61
C ILE A 214 6.63 0.55 9.68
N VAL A 215 7.28 0.41 10.83
CA VAL A 215 6.73 -0.25 12.03
C VAL A 215 6.25 0.83 12.99
N GLN A 216 4.98 0.76 13.36
CA GLN A 216 4.40 1.62 14.38
C GLN A 216 3.31 0.89 15.16
N ASN A 217 3.41 0.87 16.49
CA ASN A 217 2.42 0.27 17.39
C ASN A 217 1.98 -1.15 16.95
N GLY A 218 2.95 -2.00 16.59
CA GLY A 218 2.70 -3.38 16.12
C GLY A 218 2.14 -3.51 14.70
N THR A 219 1.95 -2.39 13.98
CA THR A 219 1.52 -2.40 12.57
C THR A 219 2.73 -2.20 11.66
N VAL A 220 2.85 -3.04 10.63
CA VAL A 220 3.82 -2.90 9.55
C VAL A 220 3.12 -2.34 8.31
N SER A 221 3.54 -1.16 7.85
CA SER A 221 2.96 -0.46 6.70
C SER A 221 3.95 -0.32 5.55
N LEU A 222 3.49 -0.55 4.33
CA LEU A 222 4.31 -0.36 3.12
C LEU A 222 4.25 1.10 2.66
N VAL A 223 5.40 1.68 2.31
CA VAL A 223 5.52 3.04 1.75
C VAL A 223 6.29 3.00 0.42
N ASP A 224 6.47 4.17 -0.21
CA ASP A 224 7.15 4.34 -1.50
C ASP A 224 6.49 3.61 -2.70
N LEU A 225 5.20 3.90 -2.92
CA LEU A 225 4.37 3.16 -3.87
C LEU A 225 4.44 3.64 -5.33
N ASP A 226 5.47 4.40 -5.72
CA ASP A 226 5.57 4.96 -7.07
C ASP A 226 6.04 3.96 -8.15
N ALA A 227 6.62 2.84 -7.71
CA ALA A 227 7.05 1.71 -8.53
C ALA A 227 6.04 0.54 -8.52
N LEU A 228 5.10 0.53 -7.57
CA LEU A 228 4.07 -0.50 -7.43
C LEU A 228 3.23 -0.61 -8.71
N ARG A 229 3.06 -1.83 -9.22
CA ARG A 229 2.33 -2.10 -10.46
C ARG A 229 1.74 -3.51 -10.50
N PRO A 230 0.80 -3.80 -11.41
CA PRO A 230 0.39 -5.18 -11.69
C PRO A 230 1.60 -6.03 -12.10
N ALA A 231 1.71 -7.20 -11.48
CA ALA A 231 2.69 -8.21 -11.85
C ALA A 231 2.32 -8.84 -13.21
N ARG A 232 3.33 -9.13 -14.01
CA ARG A 232 3.21 -9.79 -15.32
C ARG A 232 3.36 -11.30 -15.23
N SER A 233 3.95 -11.80 -14.15
CA SER A 233 4.19 -13.22 -13.91
C SER A 233 4.34 -13.50 -12.42
N ARG A 234 4.19 -14.76 -12.03
CA ARG A 234 4.51 -15.23 -10.67
C ARG A 234 5.98 -14.98 -10.30
N ARG A 235 6.89 -15.01 -11.29
CA ARG A 235 8.31 -14.69 -11.10
C ARG A 235 8.54 -13.25 -10.64
N GLU A 236 7.75 -12.27 -11.12
CA GLU A 236 7.87 -10.89 -10.62
C GLU A 236 7.46 -10.78 -9.15
N ILE A 237 6.41 -11.49 -8.73
CA ILE A 237 5.95 -11.54 -7.33
C ILE A 237 7.02 -12.20 -6.45
N ALA A 238 7.54 -13.37 -6.86
CA ALA A 238 8.63 -14.04 -6.16
C ALA A 238 9.89 -13.17 -6.06
N GLY A 239 10.16 -12.35 -7.08
CA GLY A 239 11.29 -11.42 -7.09
C GLY A 239 11.19 -10.33 -6.02
N ASP A 240 9.99 -9.91 -5.61
CA ASP A 240 9.81 -8.99 -4.48
C ASP A 240 10.14 -9.66 -3.14
N ARG A 241 9.71 -10.91 -2.94
CA ARG A 241 10.07 -11.70 -1.75
C ARG A 241 11.59 -11.90 -1.68
N LYS A 242 12.22 -12.29 -2.79
CA LYS A 242 13.67 -12.47 -2.88
C LYS A 242 14.43 -11.18 -2.52
N ARG A 243 14.10 -10.07 -3.18
CA ARG A 243 14.72 -8.75 -2.89
C ARG A 243 14.59 -8.38 -1.41
N PHE A 244 13.45 -8.67 -0.79
CA PHE A 244 13.24 -8.38 0.62
C PHE A 244 14.13 -9.23 1.53
N LEU A 245 14.21 -10.54 1.28
CA LEU A 245 15.05 -11.45 2.06
C LEU A 245 16.54 -11.11 1.96
N GLU A 246 16.99 -10.59 0.82
CA GLU A 246 18.38 -10.11 0.61
C GLU A 246 18.76 -8.88 1.48
N ASN A 247 17.83 -8.28 2.24
CA ASN A 247 18.14 -7.18 3.15
C ASN A 247 18.64 -7.64 4.53
N TRP A 248 18.63 -8.96 4.81
CA TRP A 248 18.75 -9.49 6.16
C TRP A 248 19.88 -10.51 6.28
N GLU A 249 20.48 -10.57 7.47
CA GLU A 249 21.35 -11.68 7.88
C GLU A 249 20.58 -13.01 7.89
N GLU A 250 21.30 -14.12 7.76
CA GLU A 250 20.74 -15.45 7.53
C GLU A 250 19.66 -15.86 8.55
N SER A 251 19.88 -15.61 9.84
CA SER A 251 18.93 -15.97 10.90
C SER A 251 17.62 -15.17 10.82
N VAL A 252 17.71 -13.87 10.51
CA VAL A 252 16.54 -12.99 10.33
C VAL A 252 15.81 -13.32 9.03
N ALA A 253 16.55 -13.60 7.96
CA ALA A 253 16.00 -14.05 6.68
C ALA A 253 15.23 -15.38 6.81
N ALA A 254 15.76 -16.34 7.58
CA ALA A 254 15.09 -17.60 7.85
C ALA A 254 13.76 -17.41 8.60
N HIS A 255 13.73 -16.50 9.58
CA HIS A 255 12.50 -16.17 10.30
C HIS A 255 11.46 -15.51 9.36
N PHE A 256 11.84 -14.52 8.55
CA PHE A 256 10.93 -13.96 7.56
C PHE A 256 10.47 -14.99 6.52
N THR A 257 11.33 -15.92 6.13
CA THR A 257 10.95 -17.01 5.21
C THR A 257 9.83 -17.85 5.81
N ALA A 258 9.96 -18.26 7.07
CA ALA A 258 8.92 -19.01 7.77
C ALA A 258 7.58 -18.24 7.81
N ALA A 259 7.63 -16.92 8.09
CA ALA A 259 6.42 -16.09 8.10
C ALA A 259 5.78 -15.92 6.71
N LEU A 260 6.59 -15.78 5.66
CA LEU A 260 6.11 -15.69 4.28
C LEU A 260 5.43 -16.99 3.81
N THR A 261 6.03 -18.13 4.17
CA THR A 261 5.49 -19.47 3.89
C THR A 261 4.18 -19.73 4.64
N ARG A 262 4.10 -19.37 5.93
CA ARG A 262 2.84 -19.43 6.69
C ARG A 262 1.75 -18.58 6.04
N ALA A 263 2.09 -17.38 5.59
CA ALA A 263 1.12 -16.45 4.99
C ALA A 263 0.60 -16.93 3.63
N SER A 264 1.41 -17.58 2.80
CA SER A 264 0.98 -18.10 1.49
C SER A 264 0.13 -19.37 1.59
N GLY A 265 0.03 -19.99 2.76
CA GLY A 265 -0.60 -21.30 2.93
C GLY A 265 0.20 -22.44 2.28
N GLU A 266 1.42 -22.17 1.81
CA GLU A 266 2.35 -23.17 1.30
C GLU A 266 2.90 -23.94 2.52
N SER A 267 2.20 -24.99 2.94
CA SER A 267 2.71 -25.89 3.97
C SER A 267 3.89 -26.66 3.41
N GLY A 268 5.13 -26.18 3.58
CA GLY A 268 6.39 -26.96 3.63
C GLY A 268 6.57 -28.19 2.75
N VAL A 269 5.97 -28.25 1.56
CA VAL A 269 6.11 -29.34 0.59
C VAL A 269 6.36 -28.69 -0.75
N ASP A 270 7.64 -28.42 -1.01
CA ASP A 270 8.29 -28.59 -2.32
C ASP A 270 9.78 -28.27 -2.14
N SER A 271 10.43 -29.12 -1.36
CA SER A 271 11.82 -29.48 -1.62
C SER A 271 11.81 -30.68 -2.56
N ALA A 272 12.54 -30.56 -3.67
CA ALA A 272 12.85 -31.58 -4.67
C ALA A 272 11.78 -31.85 -5.76
N THR A 273 11.92 -31.19 -6.91
CA THR A 273 12.52 -31.80 -8.11
C THR A 273 12.87 -30.76 -9.16
#